data_AF-A0A919HQS0-F1
#
_entry.id   AF-A0A919HQS0-F1
#
_cell.length_a   1.000
_cell.length_b   1.000
_cell.length_c   1.000
_cell.angle_alpha   90.00
_cell.angle_beta   90.00
_cell.angle_gamma   90.00
#
_symmetry.space_group_name_H-M   'P 1'
#
loop_
_entity.id
_entity.type
_entity.pdbx_description
1 polymer ?
#
loop_
_entity_poly.entity_id
_entity_poly.type
_entity_poly.pdbx_seq_one_letter_code
_entity_poly.pdbx_strand_id
1 'polypeptide(L)' 'MLDDELAKTPWLSGEQFGLGDIAVAPFVYNLLSILDSWQPRPHLQRWYQQISQRPAWREVVQIPVT' A
#
# COMPACT_ATOMS: atom_id res chain seq x y z
N MET A 1 -7.97 -10.13 5.89
CA MET A 1 -8.81 -8.93 5.85
C MET A 1 -8.38 -7.95 4.77
N LEU A 2 -7.21 -7.27 4.87
CA LEU A 2 -6.85 -6.24 3.86
C LEU A 2 -6.65 -6.81 2.45
N ASP A 3 -5.92 -7.93 2.34
CA ASP A 3 -5.71 -8.63 1.07
C ASP A 3 -7.03 -9.15 0.47
N ASP A 4 -7.95 -9.62 1.32
CA ASP A 4 -9.27 -10.13 0.90
C ASP A 4 -10.17 -9.01 0.37
N GLU A 5 -10.11 -7.80 0.96
CA GLU A 5 -10.84 -6.65 0.42
C GLU A 5 -10.23 -6.17 -0.90
N LEU A 6 -8.90 -6.14 -1.00
CA LEU A 6 -8.18 -5.80 -2.24
C LEU A 6 -8.28 -6.86 -3.34
N ALA A 7 -8.83 -8.03 -3.02
CA ALA A 7 -9.22 -9.04 -3.99
C ALA A 7 -10.54 -8.67 -4.70
N LYS A 8 -11.43 -7.91 -4.02
CA LYS A 8 -12.73 -7.49 -4.53
C LYS A 8 -12.65 -6.16 -5.28
N THR A 9 -11.80 -5.24 -4.80
CA THR A 9 -11.66 -3.90 -5.37
C THR A 9 -10.20 -3.56 -5.70
N PRO A 10 -9.95 -2.76 -6.76
CA PRO A 10 -8.59 -2.36 -7.10
C PRO A 10 -7.96 -1.45 -6.02
N TRP A 11 -8.77 -0.66 -5.32
CA TRP A 11 -8.33 0.27 -4.28
C TRP A 11 -9.17 0.10 -3.01
N LEU A 12 -8.62 0.52 -1.87
CA LEU A 12 -9.38 0.59 -0.62
C LEU A 12 -10.48 1.65 -0.69
N SER A 13 -10.31 2.64 -1.58
CA SER A 13 -11.35 3.64 -1.88
C SER A 13 -12.37 3.17 -2.94
N GLY A 14 -12.31 1.91 -3.37
CA GLY A 14 -13.22 1.31 -4.36
C GLY A 14 -12.59 1.18 -5.74
N GLU A 15 -13.25 1.73 -6.77
CA GLU A 15 -12.80 1.61 -8.17
C GLU A 15 -11.59 2.49 -8.51
N GLN A 16 -11.38 3.57 -7.74
CA GLN A 16 -10.32 4.56 -7.99
C GLN A 16 -9.50 4.82 -6.73
N PHE A 17 -8.23 5.22 -6.92
CA PHE A 17 -7.35 5.63 -5.82
C PHE A 17 -7.93 6.85 -5.10
N GLY A 18 -7.94 6.82 -3.76
CA GLY A 18 -8.51 7.89 -2.98
C GLY A 18 -8.04 7.94 -1.53
N LEU A 19 -8.84 8.58 -0.68
CA LEU A 19 -8.47 8.87 0.71
C LEU A 19 -8.25 7.61 1.56
N GLY A 20 -8.98 6.52 1.29
CA GLY A 20 -8.78 5.25 2.00
C GLY A 20 -7.39 4.67 1.75
N ASP A 21 -6.90 4.78 0.53
CA ASP A 21 -5.56 4.32 0.15
C ASP A 21 -4.48 5.21 0.78
N ILE A 22 -4.67 6.54 0.71
CA ILE A 22 -3.75 7.52 1.28
C ILE A 22 -3.60 7.32 2.79
N ALA A 23 -4.70 7.05 3.50
CA ALA A 23 -4.68 6.84 4.94
C ALA A 23 -3.93 5.56 5.33
N VAL A 24 -4.09 4.48 4.58
CA VAL A 24 -3.55 3.15 4.94
C VAL A 24 -2.12 2.93 4.44
N ALA A 25 -1.77 3.50 3.28
CA ALA A 25 -0.49 3.22 2.63
C ALA A 25 0.76 3.51 3.48
N PRO A 26 0.86 4.61 4.25
CA PRO A 26 2.03 4.87 5.10
C PRO A 26 2.29 3.78 6.15
N PHE A 27 1.23 3.18 6.71
CA PHE A 27 1.36 2.09 7.67
C PHE A 27 1.88 0.81 7.00
N VAL A 28 1.43 0.53 5.78
CA VAL A 28 1.92 -0.62 5.00
C VAL A 28 3.37 -0.42 4.59
N TYR A 29 3.78 0.80 4.22
CA TYR A 29 5.19 1.12 3.96
C TYR A 29 6.09 0.82 5.16
N ASN A 30 5.72 1.32 6.34
CA ASN A 30 6.48 1.10 7.56
C ASN A 30 6.58 -0.39 7.87
N LEU A 31 5.46 -1.12 7.79
CA LEU A 31 5.43 -2.57 8.01
C LEU A 31 6.37 -3.32 7.06
N LEU A 32 6.31 -3.01 5.76
CA LEU A 32 7.16 -3.65 4.74
C LEU A 32 8.63 -3.24 4.84
N SER A 33 8.95 -2.13 5.49
CA SER A 33 10.33 -1.65 5.67
C SER A 33 11.04 -2.30 6.86
N ILE A 34 10.30 -2.85 7.83
CA ILE A 34 10.87 -3.47 9.05
C ILE A 34 10.82 -4.99 9.04
N LEU A 35 10.06 -5.61 8.13
CA LEU A 35 9.92 -7.05 8.03
C LEU A 35 10.90 -7.61 7.00
N ASP A 36 11.72 -8.59 7.41
CA ASP A 36 12.59 -9.34 6.50
C ASP A 36 11.81 -10.26 5.55
N SER A 37 10.65 -10.76 6.00
CA SER A 37 9.76 -11.60 5.21
C SER A 37 8.32 -11.53 5.69
N TRP A 38 7.38 -11.79 4.79
CA TRP A 38 5.96 -11.87 5.10
C TRP A 38 5.26 -12.94 4.27
N GLN A 39 4.15 -13.47 4.77
CA GLN A 39 3.30 -14.40 4.03
C GLN A 39 2.79 -13.74 2.74
N PRO A 40 2.72 -14.46 1.60
CA PRO A 40 2.25 -13.89 0.34
C PRO A 40 0.86 -13.24 0.47
N ARG A 41 0.76 -11.98 0.05
CA ARG A 41 -0.49 -11.20 -0.03
C ARG A 41 -0.56 -10.54 -1.41
N PRO A 42 -0.96 -11.28 -2.45
CA PRO A 42 -0.78 -10.84 -3.84
C PRO A 42 -1.59 -9.59 -4.18
N HIS A 43 -2.79 -9.41 -3.59
CA HIS A 43 -3.64 -8.26 -3.86
C HIS A 43 -3.13 -7.01 -3.14
N LEU A 44 -2.63 -7.17 -1.91
CA LEU A 44 -1.95 -6.13 -1.17
C LEU A 44 -0.64 -5.71 -1.87
N GLN A 45 0.12 -6.67 -2.38
CA GLN A 45 1.36 -6.40 -3.10
C GLN A 45 1.10 -5.62 -4.38
N ARG A 46 0.10 -6.03 -5.19
CA ARG A 46 -0.36 -5.28 -6.37
C ARG A 46 -0.71 -3.85 -6.01
N TRP A 47 -1.56 -3.67 -5.00
CA TRP A 47 -2.01 -2.36 -4.53
C TRP A 47 -0.83 -1.48 -4.12
N TYR A 48 0.08 -2.00 -3.30
CA TYR A 48 1.25 -1.26 -2.82
C TYR A 48 2.21 -0.88 -3.94
N GLN A 49 2.42 -1.78 -4.92
CA GLN A 49 3.23 -1.51 -6.11
C GLN A 49 2.65 -0.35 -6.94
N GLN A 50 1.33 -0.31 -7.14
CA GLN A 50 0.68 0.77 -7.87
C GLN A 50 0.83 2.13 -7.16
N ILE A 51 0.76 2.16 -5.83
CA ILE A 51 0.99 3.38 -5.03
C ILE A 51 2.44 3.82 -5.13
N SER A 52 3.39 2.88 -5.02
CA SER A 52 4.83 3.14 -5.06
C SER A 52 5.33 3.73 -6.38
N GLN A 53 4.53 3.63 -7.44
CA GLN A 53 4.82 4.23 -8.75
C GLN A 53 4.46 5.72 -8.84
N ARG A 54 3.67 6.26 -7.89
CA ARG A 54 3.19 7.64 -7.93
C ARG A 54 4.30 8.62 -7.51
N PRO A 55 4.55 9.70 -8.26
CA PRO A 55 5.57 10.70 -7.89
C PRO A 55 5.38 11.27 -6.48
N ALA A 56 4.16 11.70 -6.15
CA ALA A 56 3.83 12.24 -4.83
C ALA A 56 4.09 11.26 -3.67
N TRP A 57 3.95 9.95 -3.91
CA TRP A 57 4.26 8.94 -2.90
C TRP A 57 5.76 8.89 -2.58
N ARG A 58 6.60 8.91 -3.62
CA ARG A 58 8.06 8.88 -3.47
C ARG A 58 8.60 10.13 -2.79
N GLU A 59 7.98 11.27 -3.06
CA GLU A 59 8.40 12.56 -2.50
C GLU A 59 8.00 12.73 -1.03
N VAL A 60 6.82 12.25 -0.64
CA VAL A 60 6.23 12.57 0.67
C VAL A 60 6.31 11.42 1.67
N VAL A 61 6.24 10.16 1.20
CA VAL A 61 6.09 8.99 2.10
C VAL A 61 7.30 8.06 2.06
N GLN A 62 7.94 7.89 0.90
CA GLN A 62 9.12 7.03 0.77
C GLN A 62 10.42 7.71 1.27
N ILE A 63 10.37 8.23 2.49
CA ILE A 63 11.51 8.75 3.24
C ILE A 63 12.04 7.67 4.20
N PRO A 64 13.29 7.77 4.68
CA PRO A 64 13.81 6.84 5.67
C PRO A 64 12.92 6.81 6.91
N VAL A 65 12.52 5.61 7.33
CA VAL A 65 11.85 5.40 8.62
C VAL A 65 12.95 5.37 9.68
N THR A 66 13.04 6.44 10.48
CA THR A 66 14.01 6.58 11.58
C THR A 66 13.41 6.20 12.91
#